data_AF-A0A5S9R8C6-F1
#
_entry.id   AF-A0A5S9R8C6-F1
#
_cell.length_a   1.000
_cell.length_b   1.000
_cell.length_c   1.000
_cell.angle_alpha   90.00
_cell.angle_beta   90.00
_cell.angle_gamma   90.00
#
_symmetry.space_group_name_H-M   'P 1'
#
loop_
_entity.id
_entity.type
_entity.pdbx_description
1 polymer ?
#
loop_
_entity_poly.entity_id
_entity_poly.type
_entity_poly.pdbx_seq_one_letter_code
_entity_poly.pdbx_strand_id
1 'polypeptide(L)'
;MTIYASDDATKVAENTEPDQIEPVRAEVHSPDPDGNHTPPSYPIDDEPEPADETDEPEDADGEPEDPAEPDWSAEPDWEHDHVEFHGDLLAFRVPAQSAVTSLGIGAGPGSTPNEQSFYARYFLSTHLSSQSFQRFLMRSIQPDGYPAEVTDPQGDLVNAISKPLLDRLEAEAKARKTAPKGKK
;
A
#
# COMPACT_ATOMS: atom_id res chain seq x y z
N MET A 1 -6.25 -54.90 -38.62
CA MET A 1 -7.41 -55.02 -39.54
C MET A 1 -8.50 -54.11 -39.00
N THR A 2 -8.58 -52.84 -39.40
CA THR A 2 -9.34 -52.28 -40.55
C THR A 2 -10.74 -51.82 -40.10
N ILE A 3 -10.99 -50.53 -39.78
CA ILE A 3 -11.34 -49.32 -40.60
C ILE A 3 -12.88 -49.14 -40.80
N TYR A 4 -13.41 -47.99 -40.33
CA TYR A 4 -14.57 -47.12 -40.76
C TYR A 4 -16.03 -47.66 -40.76
N ALA A 5 -17.10 -46.85 -40.64
CA ALA A 5 -17.47 -45.54 -41.23
C ALA A 5 -18.42 -44.69 -40.32
N SER A 6 -18.38 -43.34 -40.31
CA SER A 6 -19.18 -42.38 -41.15
C SER A 6 -20.69 -42.64 -41.10
N ASP A 7 -21.63 -41.70 -40.94
CA ASP A 7 -21.72 -40.29 -41.34
C ASP A 7 -23.00 -39.69 -40.69
N ASP A 8 -23.04 -38.41 -40.34
CA ASP A 8 -23.94 -37.46 -41.02
C ASP A 8 -23.62 -36.03 -40.58
N ALA A 9 -23.24 -35.25 -41.59
CA ALA A 9 -22.90 -33.85 -41.51
C ALA A 9 -24.00 -32.99 -42.12
N THR A 10 -24.36 -31.88 -41.50
CA THR A 10 -24.75 -30.65 -42.22
C THR A 10 -24.40 -29.44 -41.35
N LYS A 11 -23.17 -28.90 -41.47
CA LYS A 11 -22.74 -27.81 -42.38
C LYS A 11 -23.30 -26.44 -42.01
N VAL A 12 -22.41 -25.59 -41.51
CA VAL A 12 -22.07 -24.36 -42.25
C VAL A 12 -20.54 -24.29 -42.30
N ALA A 13 -20.02 -24.32 -43.52
CA ALA A 13 -18.61 -24.20 -43.83
C ALA A 13 -18.29 -22.73 -44.10
N GLU A 14 -17.14 -22.25 -43.63
CA GLU A 14 -16.09 -21.60 -44.43
C GLU A 14 -14.92 -21.33 -43.46
N ASN A 15 -13.94 -22.23 -43.40
CA ASN A 15 -12.66 -22.09 -44.07
C ASN A 15 -11.83 -20.88 -43.60
N THR A 16 -10.93 -21.10 -42.63
CA THR A 16 -9.49 -20.77 -42.68
C THR A 16 -8.88 -21.16 -41.33
N GLU A 17 -8.07 -22.21 -41.33
CA GLU A 17 -7.09 -22.52 -40.27
C GLU A 17 -5.76 -21.83 -40.65
N PRO A 18 -4.77 -21.78 -39.75
CA PRO A 18 -4.49 -20.72 -38.79
C PRO A 18 -3.46 -19.72 -39.35
N ASP A 19 -3.86 -18.49 -39.63
CA ASP A 19 -2.88 -17.46 -40.02
C ASP A 19 -2.22 -16.89 -38.76
N GLN A 20 -0.90 -16.99 -38.79
CA GLN A 20 0.08 -16.58 -37.80
C GLN A 20 -0.27 -15.19 -37.24
N ILE A 21 -0.54 -15.11 -35.94
CA ILE A 21 -0.50 -13.82 -35.26
C ILE A 21 0.97 -13.44 -35.21
N GLU A 22 1.44 -12.69 -36.21
CA GLU A 22 2.72 -12.02 -36.15
C GLU A 22 2.78 -11.23 -34.84
N PRO A 23 3.93 -11.22 -34.13
CA PRO A 23 4.09 -10.31 -33.02
C PRO A 23 3.91 -8.90 -33.59
N VAL A 24 2.85 -8.21 -33.16
CA VAL A 24 2.74 -6.77 -33.37
C VAL A 24 3.87 -6.16 -32.55
N ARG A 25 5.04 -6.08 -33.19
CA ARG A 25 6.17 -5.28 -32.75
C ARG A 25 5.62 -3.87 -32.71
N ALA A 26 5.34 -3.37 -31.51
CA ALA A 26 5.22 -1.95 -31.31
C ALA A 26 6.46 -1.34 -31.95
N GLU A 27 6.27 -0.57 -33.03
CA GLU A 27 7.35 0.13 -33.68
C GLU A 27 8.03 0.97 -32.62
N VAL A 28 9.28 0.61 -32.38
CA VAL A 28 10.24 1.42 -31.64
C VAL A 28 10.36 2.70 -32.47
N HIS A 29 9.69 3.76 -32.03
CA HIS A 29 9.99 5.10 -32.52
C HIS A 29 11.36 5.44 -31.96
N SER A 30 12.41 5.09 -32.72
CA SER A 30 13.74 5.64 -32.51
C SER A 30 13.63 7.16 -32.75
N PRO A 31 13.92 8.02 -31.76
CA PRO A 31 14.13 9.42 -32.07
C PRO A 31 15.39 9.53 -32.94
N ASP A 32 15.22 10.24 -34.05
CA ASP A 32 16.27 10.63 -35.01
C ASP A 32 17.52 11.16 -34.26
N PRO A 33 18.72 10.63 -34.52
CA PRO A 33 19.93 11.04 -33.83
C PRO A 33 20.62 12.19 -34.58
N ASP A 34 19.94 13.31 -34.84
CA ASP A 34 20.60 14.56 -35.28
C ASP A 34 19.60 15.72 -35.30
N GLY A 35 19.21 16.15 -34.10
CA GLY A 35 18.46 17.38 -33.88
C GLY A 35 19.14 18.17 -32.78
N ASN A 36 20.05 19.06 -33.17
CA ASN A 36 20.74 20.03 -32.33
C ASN A 36 19.72 20.89 -31.55
N HIS A 37 19.22 20.38 -30.43
CA HIS A 37 18.53 21.14 -29.42
C HIS A 37 19.58 21.63 -28.43
N THR A 38 20.19 22.76 -28.78
CA THR A 38 20.81 23.63 -27.79
C THR A 38 19.75 23.89 -26.70
N PRO A 39 20.00 23.55 -25.42
CA PRO A 39 19.08 23.95 -24.37
C PRO A 39 18.99 25.48 -24.36
N PRO A 40 17.82 26.09 -24.08
CA PRO A 40 17.77 27.52 -23.88
C PRO A 40 18.75 27.89 -22.76
N SER A 41 19.81 28.62 -23.12
CA SER A 41 20.67 29.28 -22.15
C SER A 41 19.83 30.32 -21.44
N TYR A 42 19.47 30.04 -20.19
CA TYR A 42 19.11 31.08 -19.25
C TYR A 42 20.37 31.95 -19.06
N PRO A 43 20.26 33.29 -19.06
CA PRO A 43 21.38 34.13 -18.65
C PRO A 43 21.72 33.77 -17.20
N ILE A 44 22.89 33.17 -17.00
CA ILE A 44 23.54 33.09 -15.70
C ILE A 44 24.01 34.51 -15.43
N ASP A 45 23.25 35.21 -14.58
CA ASP A 45 23.68 36.46 -13.97
C ASP A 45 24.79 36.10 -12.98
N ASP A 46 26.01 36.17 -13.47
CA ASP A 46 27.23 36.04 -12.70
C ASP A 46 27.49 37.42 -12.07
N GLU A 47 27.39 37.51 -10.74
CA GLU A 47 28.30 38.25 -9.83
C GLU A 47 27.58 38.62 -8.52
N PRO A 48 27.82 37.91 -7.40
CA PRO A 48 27.64 38.52 -6.08
C PRO A 48 28.90 39.31 -5.69
N GLU A 49 28.76 40.63 -5.59
CA GLU A 49 29.76 41.52 -4.99
C GLU A 49 30.06 41.10 -3.53
N PRO A 50 31.34 41.05 -3.09
CA PRO A 50 31.67 40.81 -1.69
C PRO A 50 31.83 42.13 -0.92
N ALA A 51 30.95 42.36 0.05
CA ALA A 51 31.10 43.30 1.17
C ALA A 51 29.95 43.01 2.15
N ASP A 52 30.06 43.02 3.48
CA ASP A 52 31.08 43.31 4.48
C ASP A 52 30.57 42.63 5.78
N GLU A 53 31.38 42.61 6.83
CA GLU A 53 31.16 41.95 8.12
C GLU A 53 29.91 42.45 8.88
N THR A 54 29.66 41.82 10.05
CA THR A 54 28.69 42.08 11.12
C THR A 54 27.44 41.18 11.01
N ASP A 55 27.18 40.20 11.87
CA ASP A 55 27.24 40.18 13.33
C ASP A 55 27.28 38.68 13.76
N GLU A 56 28.19 38.29 14.65
CA GLU A 56 28.09 37.00 15.36
C GLU A 56 26.91 37.07 16.34
N PRO A 57 25.88 36.21 16.25
CA PRO A 57 25.10 35.90 17.43
C PRO A 57 25.88 34.87 18.27
N GLU A 58 26.21 35.32 19.49
CA GLU A 58 26.70 34.55 20.62
C GLU A 58 26.02 33.18 20.76
N ASP A 59 26.82 32.20 21.19
CA ASP A 59 26.42 30.88 21.67
C ASP A 59 25.04 30.86 22.37
N ALA A 60 24.04 30.37 21.66
CA ALA A 60 22.88 29.75 22.28
C ALA A 60 23.13 28.25 22.27
N ASP A 61 23.74 27.75 23.36
CA ASP A 61 23.79 26.34 23.76
C ASP A 61 22.37 25.87 24.14
N GLY A 62 21.47 25.91 23.15
CA GLY A 62 20.17 25.31 23.18
C GLY A 62 20.26 24.02 22.40
N GLU A 63 20.27 22.90 23.12
CA GLU A 63 19.92 21.59 22.57
C GLU A 63 18.76 21.78 21.58
N PRO A 64 18.85 21.32 20.32
CA PRO A 64 17.73 21.44 19.41
C PRO A 64 16.56 20.67 20.02
N GLU A 65 15.59 21.39 20.59
CA GLU A 65 14.29 20.82 20.90
C GLU A 65 13.76 20.30 19.57
N ASP A 66 13.65 18.97 19.47
CA ASP A 66 13.00 18.31 18.34
C ASP A 66 11.68 19.05 18.09
N PRO A 67 11.44 19.60 16.89
CA PRO A 67 10.21 20.30 16.63
C PRO A 67 9.07 19.32 16.88
N ALA A 68 8.32 19.53 17.96
CA ALA A 68 7.18 18.70 18.31
C ALA A 68 6.28 18.60 17.07
N GLU A 69 6.20 17.40 16.49
CA GLU A 69 5.38 17.21 15.29
C GLU A 69 3.97 17.72 15.59
N PRO A 70 3.39 18.55 14.72
CA PRO A 70 2.03 19.04 14.93
C PRO A 70 1.10 17.83 15.09
N ASP A 71 0.27 17.88 16.12
CA ASP A 71 -0.72 16.85 16.46
C ASP A 71 -1.57 16.53 15.21
N TRP A 72 -1.27 15.41 14.56
CA TRP A 72 -1.92 15.01 13.33
C TRP A 72 -3.24 14.32 13.68
N SER A 73 -4.33 14.81 13.10
CA SER A 73 -5.67 14.23 13.27
C SER A 73 -6.20 13.73 11.92
N ALA A 74 -6.88 12.58 11.96
CA ALA A 74 -7.55 12.02 10.79
C ALA A 74 -8.68 12.93 10.25
N GLU A 75 -9.16 12.54 9.06
CA GLU A 75 -10.31 13.18 8.39
C GLU A 75 -11.53 13.24 9.31
N PRO A 76 -12.01 14.44 9.68
CA PRO A 76 -13.14 14.57 10.61
C PRO A 76 -14.46 14.04 10.03
N ASP A 77 -14.56 13.93 8.70
CA ASP A 77 -15.77 13.50 7.98
C ASP A 77 -15.78 11.99 7.68
N TRP A 78 -14.83 11.21 8.18
CA TRP A 78 -14.79 9.76 7.96
C TRP A 78 -15.89 9.05 8.76
N GLU A 79 -16.79 8.30 8.09
CA GLU A 79 -17.97 7.69 8.72
C GLU A 79 -17.68 6.48 9.64
N HIS A 80 -16.43 6.01 9.70
CA HIS A 80 -16.06 4.81 10.44
C HIS A 80 -15.25 5.13 11.71
N ASP A 81 -14.60 4.10 12.26
CA ASP A 81 -13.90 4.16 13.55
C ASP A 81 -12.51 4.81 13.45
N HIS A 82 -11.93 5.07 14.62
CA HIS A 82 -10.58 5.60 14.77
C HIS A 82 -9.74 4.71 15.69
N VAL A 83 -8.43 4.65 15.43
CA VAL A 83 -7.46 3.91 16.24
C VAL A 83 -6.28 4.83 16.57
N GLU A 84 -5.92 4.91 17.84
CA GLU A 84 -4.67 5.54 18.27
C GLU A 84 -3.51 4.58 17.98
N PHE A 85 -2.54 5.03 17.19
CA PHE A 85 -1.40 4.23 16.77
C PHE A 85 -0.12 5.05 16.86
N HIS A 86 0.71 4.75 17.87
CA HIS A 86 1.98 5.43 18.15
C HIS A 86 1.91 6.97 18.13
N GLY A 87 0.82 7.53 18.66
CA GLY A 87 0.57 8.96 18.75
C GLY A 87 -0.25 9.55 17.60
N ASP A 88 -0.48 8.81 16.52
CA ASP A 88 -1.38 9.24 15.44
C ASP A 88 -2.80 8.69 15.68
N LEU A 89 -3.83 9.53 15.51
CA LEU A 89 -5.22 9.09 15.51
C LEU A 89 -5.67 8.74 14.10
N LEU A 90 -5.60 7.46 13.71
CA LEU A 90 -5.87 6.98 12.36
C LEU A 90 -7.34 6.60 12.16
N ALA A 91 -7.96 7.08 11.08
CA ALA A 91 -9.30 6.68 10.66
C ALA A 91 -9.26 5.35 9.89
N PHE A 92 -10.13 4.40 10.27
CA PHE A 92 -10.18 3.07 9.68
C PHE A 92 -11.60 2.51 9.60
N ARG A 93 -11.79 1.48 8.78
CA ARG A 93 -13.00 0.64 8.76
C ARG A 93 -12.64 -0.75 9.26
N VAL A 94 -13.48 -1.31 10.14
CA VAL A 94 -13.28 -2.66 10.65
C VAL A 94 -13.27 -3.66 9.47
N PRO A 95 -12.20 -4.46 9.31
CA PRO A 95 -12.10 -5.40 8.22
C PRO A 95 -13.16 -6.50 8.32
N ALA A 96 -13.60 -6.99 7.16
CA ALA A 96 -14.44 -8.18 7.11
C ALA A 96 -13.63 -9.45 7.41
N GLN A 97 -14.29 -10.50 7.93
CA GLN A 97 -13.62 -11.78 8.21
C GLN A 97 -12.94 -12.39 6.98
N SER A 98 -13.53 -12.23 5.79
CA SER A 98 -12.91 -12.67 4.55
C SER A 98 -11.62 -11.91 4.24
N ALA A 99 -11.55 -10.61 4.52
CA ALA A 99 -10.35 -9.81 4.30
C ALA A 99 -9.20 -10.27 5.22
N VAL A 100 -9.49 -10.48 6.51
CA VAL A 100 -8.49 -11.00 7.47
C VAL A 100 -8.03 -12.41 7.08
N THR A 101 -8.95 -13.26 6.61
CA THR A 101 -8.59 -14.61 6.15
C THR A 101 -7.70 -14.57 4.91
N SER A 102 -8.04 -13.73 3.92
CA SER A 102 -7.24 -13.55 2.71
C SER A 102 -5.85 -12.99 3.02
N LEU A 103 -5.74 -12.06 3.98
CA LEU A 103 -4.45 -11.58 4.46
C LEU A 103 -3.64 -12.72 5.07
N GLY A 104 -4.24 -13.55 5.91
CA GLY A 104 -3.55 -14.71 6.51
C GLY A 104 -3.08 -15.74 5.48
N ILE A 105 -3.76 -15.87 4.34
CA ILE A 105 -3.32 -16.72 3.22
C ILE A 105 -2.17 -16.06 2.45
N GLY A 106 -2.29 -14.77 2.13
CA GLY A 106 -1.31 -14.04 1.33
C GLY A 106 -0.01 -13.73 2.09
N ALA A 107 -0.10 -13.33 3.36
CA ALA A 107 1.02 -13.04 4.24
C ALA A 107 1.36 -14.25 5.16
N GLY A 108 0.83 -15.43 4.85
CA GLY A 108 0.96 -16.62 5.68
C GLY A 108 2.32 -17.32 5.57
N PRO A 109 2.45 -18.50 6.23
CA PRO A 109 3.62 -19.34 6.11
C PRO A 109 3.91 -19.71 4.65
N GLY A 110 5.13 -19.46 4.19
CA GLY A 110 5.56 -19.70 2.82
C GLY A 110 5.72 -18.41 1.99
N SER A 111 5.17 -17.29 2.45
CA SER A 111 5.39 -15.98 1.83
C SER A 111 6.74 -15.39 2.22
N THR A 112 7.42 -14.80 1.25
CA THR A 112 8.65 -14.03 1.45
C THR A 112 8.38 -12.75 2.26
N PRO A 113 9.40 -12.14 2.90
CA PRO A 113 9.22 -10.87 3.62
C PRO A 113 8.64 -9.74 2.75
N ASN A 114 9.00 -9.73 1.46
CA ASN A 114 8.47 -8.75 0.52
C ASN A 114 6.98 -8.97 0.21
N GLU A 115 6.55 -10.24 0.06
CA GLU A 115 5.14 -10.58 -0.13
C GLU A 115 4.32 -10.26 1.12
N GLN A 116 4.83 -10.60 2.31
CA GLN A 116 4.18 -10.26 3.58
C GLN A 116 3.96 -8.74 3.70
N SER A 117 5.00 -7.94 3.42
CA SER A 117 4.92 -6.47 3.41
C SER A 117 3.93 -5.96 2.36
N PHE A 118 3.92 -6.56 1.16
CA PHE A 118 2.98 -6.19 0.10
C PHE A 118 1.53 -6.43 0.52
N TYR A 119 1.20 -7.61 1.02
CA TYR A 119 -0.16 -7.94 1.44
C TYR A 119 -0.61 -7.13 2.65
N ALA A 120 0.29 -6.88 3.63
CA ALA A 120 0.00 -6.00 4.75
C ALA A 120 -0.33 -4.58 4.28
N ARG A 121 0.51 -3.99 3.41
CA ARG A 121 0.25 -2.65 2.85
C ARG A 121 -1.04 -2.58 2.03
N TYR A 122 -1.32 -3.60 1.22
CA TYR A 122 -2.57 -3.69 0.47
C TYR A 122 -3.80 -3.79 1.40
N PHE A 123 -3.68 -4.55 2.48
CA PHE A 123 -4.72 -4.62 3.49
C PHE A 123 -4.93 -3.27 4.18
N LEU A 124 -3.87 -2.58 4.57
CA LEU A 124 -3.95 -1.26 5.19
C LEU A 124 -4.53 -0.20 4.24
N SER A 125 -4.10 -0.16 2.98
CA SER A 125 -4.62 0.80 1.99
C SER A 125 -6.11 0.60 1.69
N THR A 126 -6.63 -0.60 1.95
CA THR A 126 -8.04 -0.93 1.79
C THR A 126 -8.84 -0.78 3.06
N HIS A 127 -8.26 -0.46 4.21
CA HIS A 127 -9.01 -0.35 5.46
C HIS A 127 -8.78 0.94 6.23
N LEU A 128 -7.76 1.71 5.87
CA LEU A 128 -7.56 3.07 6.37
C LEU A 128 -8.21 4.10 5.44
N SER A 129 -8.52 5.28 5.98
CA SER A 129 -8.79 6.44 5.15
C SER A 129 -7.54 6.82 4.34
N SER A 130 -7.69 7.57 3.24
CA SER A 130 -6.56 7.93 2.39
C SER A 130 -5.51 8.74 3.17
N GLN A 131 -5.95 9.70 3.99
CA GLN A 131 -5.04 10.51 4.82
C GLN A 131 -4.34 9.66 5.88
N SER A 132 -5.06 8.74 6.52
CA SER A 132 -4.48 7.86 7.54
C SER A 132 -3.43 6.91 6.95
N PHE A 133 -3.70 6.35 5.76
CA PHE A 133 -2.72 5.52 5.07
C PHE A 133 -1.49 6.31 4.64
N GLN A 134 -1.66 7.54 4.12
CA GLN A 134 -0.54 8.41 3.75
C GLN A 134 0.30 8.80 4.97
N ARG A 135 -0.34 9.18 6.09
CA ARG A 135 0.35 9.49 7.34
C ARG A 135 1.19 8.31 7.81
N PHE A 136 0.59 7.12 7.85
CA PHE A 136 1.28 5.88 8.21
C PHE A 136 2.50 5.62 7.32
N LEU A 137 2.38 5.80 6.00
CA LEU A 137 3.50 5.61 5.07
C LEU A 137 4.61 6.64 5.28
N MET A 138 4.27 7.92 5.49
CA MET A 138 5.25 8.97 5.77
C MET A 138 6.01 8.69 7.06
N ARG A 139 5.30 8.28 8.11
CA ARG A 139 5.91 7.93 9.39
C ARG A 139 6.79 6.68 9.29
N SER A 140 6.43 5.73 8.42
CA SER A 140 7.23 4.52 8.19
C SER A 140 8.57 4.74 7.47
N ILE A 141 8.76 5.88 6.81
CA ILE A 141 10.01 6.21 6.11
C ILE A 141 10.88 7.20 6.88
N GLN A 142 10.34 7.83 7.92
CA GLN A 142 11.09 8.70 8.82
C GLN A 142 12.04 7.84 9.68
N PRO A 143 13.29 8.28 9.90
CA PRO A 143 14.27 7.53 10.70
C PRO A 143 13.84 7.35 12.17
N ASP A 144 13.02 8.28 12.66
CA ASP A 144 12.49 8.42 14.02
C ASP A 144 10.95 8.29 14.07
N GLY A 145 10.33 7.88 12.97
CA GLY A 145 8.87 7.87 12.86
C GLY A 145 8.19 6.86 13.80
N TYR A 146 8.87 5.80 14.21
CA TYR A 146 8.36 4.92 15.26
C TYR A 146 9.40 4.71 16.35
N PRO A 147 8.95 4.51 17.61
CA PRO A 147 9.85 4.13 18.69
C PRO A 147 10.69 2.89 18.34
N ALA A 148 11.93 2.83 18.83
CA ALA A 148 12.90 1.79 18.46
C ALA A 148 12.44 0.36 18.81
N GLU A 149 11.50 0.21 19.75
CA GLU A 149 10.87 -1.05 20.11
C GLU A 149 9.88 -1.57 19.05
N VAL A 150 9.43 -0.73 18.12
CA VAL A 150 8.48 -1.09 17.06
C VAL A 150 9.23 -1.69 15.89
N THR A 151 9.26 -3.01 15.81
CA THR A 151 9.99 -3.74 14.75
C THR A 151 9.14 -4.02 13.51
N ASP A 152 7.81 -4.08 13.66
CA ASP A 152 6.88 -4.34 12.56
C ASP A 152 5.63 -3.45 12.66
N PRO A 153 5.76 -2.15 12.33
CA PRO A 153 4.63 -1.21 12.43
C PRO A 153 3.46 -1.60 11.51
N GLN A 154 3.72 -2.33 10.41
CA GLN A 154 2.65 -2.79 9.51
C GLN A 154 1.83 -3.91 10.16
N GLY A 155 2.49 -4.93 10.70
CA GLY A 155 1.83 -6.01 11.43
C GLY A 155 1.07 -5.51 12.66
N ASP A 156 1.66 -4.59 13.41
CA ASP A 156 1.04 -4.00 14.59
C ASP A 156 -0.24 -3.23 14.24
N LEU A 157 -0.21 -2.41 13.18
CA LEU A 157 -1.41 -1.69 12.73
C LEU A 157 -2.48 -2.64 12.18
N VAL A 158 -2.09 -3.66 11.41
CA VAL A 158 -3.01 -4.72 10.93
C VAL A 158 -3.74 -5.36 12.11
N ASN A 159 -3.01 -5.71 13.17
CA ASN A 159 -3.56 -6.31 14.37
C ASN A 159 -4.51 -5.34 15.09
N ALA A 160 -4.11 -4.07 15.22
CA ALA A 160 -4.92 -3.04 15.88
C ALA A 160 -6.28 -2.87 15.19
N ILE A 161 -6.31 -2.71 13.86
CA ILE A 161 -7.56 -2.51 13.12
C ILE A 161 -8.41 -3.80 13.00
N SER A 162 -7.79 -4.97 13.13
CA SER A 162 -8.50 -6.26 13.10
C SER A 162 -9.07 -6.66 14.47
N LYS A 163 -8.56 -6.09 15.57
CA LYS A 163 -8.95 -6.43 16.94
C LYS A 163 -10.47 -6.39 17.18
N PRO A 164 -11.23 -5.35 16.76
CA PRO A 164 -12.68 -5.31 16.99
C PRO A 164 -13.43 -6.49 16.36
N LEU A 165 -12.99 -6.94 15.17
CA LEU A 165 -13.55 -8.13 14.53
C LEU A 165 -13.21 -9.39 15.33
N LEU A 166 -11.95 -9.54 15.75
CA LEU A 166 -11.49 -10.73 16.48
C LEU A 166 -12.23 -10.89 17.81
N ASP A 167 -12.40 -9.79 18.56
CA ASP A 167 -13.14 -9.77 19.82
C ASP A 167 -14.60 -10.18 19.60
N ARG A 168 -15.24 -9.70 18.52
CA ARG A 168 -16.59 -10.12 18.14
C ARG A 168 -16.65 -11.62 17.84
N LEU A 169 -15.72 -12.14 17.04
CA LEU A 169 -15.69 -13.57 16.68
C LEU A 169 -15.47 -14.47 17.90
N GLU A 170 -14.62 -14.04 18.84
CA GLU A 170 -14.42 -14.75 20.11
C GLU A 170 -15.70 -14.77 20.95
N ALA A 171 -16.39 -13.63 21.07
CA ALA A 171 -17.66 -13.53 21.79
C ALA A 171 -18.73 -14.43 21.17
N GLU A 172 -18.87 -14.43 19.83
CA GLU A 172 -19.78 -15.32 19.11
C GLU A 172 -19.44 -16.80 19.32
N ALA A 173 -18.16 -17.16 19.29
CA ALA A 173 -17.70 -18.53 19.53
C ALA A 173 -17.99 -19.00 20.97
N LYS A 174 -17.80 -18.13 21.96
CA LYS A 174 -18.13 -18.41 23.36
C LYS A 174 -19.64 -18.62 23.53
N ALA A 175 -20.47 -17.76 22.94
CA ALA A 175 -21.93 -17.88 22.99
C ALA A 175 -22.42 -19.21 22.37
N ARG A 176 -21.85 -19.64 21.24
CA ARG A 176 -22.17 -20.93 20.61
C ARG A 176 -21.81 -22.14 21.48
N LYS A 177 -20.71 -22.07 22.23
CA LYS A 177 -20.28 -23.14 23.15
C LYS A 177 -21.16 -23.25 24.40
N THR A 178 -21.72 -22.14 24.87
CA THR A 178 -22.58 -22.10 26.07
C THR A 178 -24.07 -22.31 25.78
N ALA A 179 -24.47 -22.30 24.51
CA ALA A 179 -25.86 -22.56 24.13
C ALA A 179 -26.26 -24.02 24.46
N PRO A 180 -27.37 -24.25 25.17
CA PRO A 180 -27.80 -25.61 25.50
C PRO A 180 -28.08 -26.39 24.21
N LYS A 181 -27.48 -27.58 24.06
CA LYS A 181 -27.83 -28.53 23.00
C LYS A 181 -29.31 -28.87 23.16
N GLY A 182 -30.16 -28.25 22.35
CA GLY A 182 -31.57 -28.56 22.27
C GLY A 182 -31.74 -30.06 22.04
N LYS A 183 -32.38 -30.73 22.99
CA LYS A 183 -32.84 -32.11 22.85
C LYS A 183 -33.75 -32.17 21.62
N LYS A 184 -33.36 -32.97 20.63
CA LYS A 184 -34.31 -33.53 19.66
C LYS A 184 -35.02 -34.70 20.33
#